data_AF-A0A344UFK6-F1
#
_entry.id   AF-A0A344UFK6-F1
#
_cell.length_a   1.000
_cell.length_b   1.000
_cell.length_c   1.000
_cell.angle_alpha   90.00
_cell.angle_beta   90.00
_cell.angle_gamma   90.00
#
_symmetry.space_group_name_H-M   'P 1'
#
loop_
_entity.id
_entity.type
_entity.pdbx_description
1 polymer ?
#
loop_
_entity_poly.entity_id
_entity_poly.type
_entity_poly.pdbx_seq_one_letter_code
_entity_poly.pdbx_strand_id
1 'polypeptide(L)'
;MPSPKIFLSSTCYDLGMAREQLRSFFLRLGYDPILSEYSDVLYDPRTHTHTSCIQEVPNADIVVVLIGSRFGGRAVPEALGSIDIDNLVKSSFDVTVLSEPEKLSITQLEVLKAIDATVPVFAFVDEKVMHDHYVYQKNKDIAEKIKFPSIEKPESAKYIFEFINFLHFRNKGNSVISFSRIEDIESHLLKQWGALFQKLLREQRDHAHEARRMFTISEQIEDIKTAIISTIGNAQSRDVARSVIKYRRLSDFLSGLNFPDFTVVTVGTLGFDELLGTAGIVKVRDIPDSRGAFGRVALIKQDGSFYELRMSQEFLSRVAIDWASFITLTPEIRQIVFEAISDMGRMGPGLLRYRSESFEVYFAEQLEKEDASEVSISDLIRDEPTQQGGEG
;
A
#
# COMPACT_ATOMS: atom_id res chain seq x y z
N MET A 1 -22.03 -8.94 2.78
CA MET A 1 -20.73 -8.35 3.16
C MET A 1 -19.85 -8.38 1.93
N PRO A 2 -18.92 -7.43 1.71
CA PRO A 2 -17.93 -7.59 0.66
C PRO A 2 -17.06 -8.82 1.00
N SER A 3 -17.11 -9.84 0.15
CA SER A 3 -16.33 -11.07 0.27
C SER A 3 -15.47 -11.25 -0.98
N PRO A 4 -14.16 -11.49 -0.84
CA PRO A 4 -13.30 -11.83 -1.97
C PRO A 4 -13.88 -12.96 -2.80
N LYS A 5 -13.99 -12.73 -4.11
CA LYS A 5 -14.45 -13.70 -5.10
C LYS A 5 -13.28 -14.55 -5.58
N ILE A 6 -13.39 -15.86 -5.42
CA ILE A 6 -12.32 -16.81 -5.76
C ILE A 6 -12.79 -17.71 -6.89
N PHE A 7 -12.25 -17.53 -8.08
CA PHE A 7 -12.51 -18.42 -9.19
C PHE A 7 -11.63 -19.68 -9.08
N LEU A 8 -12.26 -20.85 -8.93
CA LEU A 8 -11.53 -22.12 -8.86
C LEU A 8 -11.53 -22.83 -10.22
N SER A 9 -10.42 -22.68 -10.94
CA SER A 9 -10.19 -23.29 -12.25
C SER A 9 -9.53 -24.66 -12.11
N SER A 10 -10.15 -25.71 -12.64
CA SER A 10 -9.53 -27.03 -12.78
C SER A 10 -10.35 -27.92 -13.70
N THR A 11 -9.83 -29.07 -14.08
CA THR A 11 -10.67 -30.16 -14.58
C THR A 11 -11.61 -30.65 -13.47
N CYS A 12 -12.87 -30.93 -13.78
CA CYS A 12 -13.89 -31.27 -12.78
C CYS A 12 -13.99 -32.77 -12.49
N TYR A 13 -13.57 -33.64 -13.42
CA TYR A 13 -13.76 -35.09 -13.29
C TYR A 13 -12.74 -35.78 -12.38
N ASP A 14 -11.46 -35.44 -12.49
CA ASP A 14 -10.38 -36.00 -11.66
C ASP A 14 -10.20 -35.26 -10.33
N LEU A 15 -10.53 -33.96 -10.28
CA LEU A 15 -10.31 -33.12 -9.11
C LEU A 15 -11.61 -32.77 -8.36
N GLY A 16 -12.73 -33.45 -8.63
CA GLY A 16 -14.03 -33.14 -8.03
C GLY A 16 -14.02 -33.11 -6.49
N MET A 17 -13.36 -34.09 -5.84
CA MET A 17 -13.22 -34.09 -4.37
C MET A 17 -12.37 -32.92 -3.86
N ALA A 18 -11.28 -32.60 -4.56
CA ALA A 18 -10.41 -31.47 -4.23
C ALA A 18 -11.16 -30.14 -4.32
N ARG A 19 -11.97 -29.98 -5.38
CA ARG A 19 -12.80 -28.80 -5.59
C ARG A 19 -13.83 -28.61 -4.48
N GLU A 20 -14.49 -29.68 -4.05
CA GLU A 20 -15.46 -29.61 -2.96
C GLU A 20 -14.83 -29.23 -1.62
N GLN A 21 -13.67 -29.81 -1.32
CA GLN A 21 -12.91 -29.48 -0.11
C GLN A 21 -12.46 -28.02 -0.11
N LEU A 22 -11.91 -27.54 -1.23
CA LEU A 22 -11.50 -26.14 -1.36
C LEU A 22 -12.69 -25.17 -1.33
N ARG A 23 -13.82 -25.52 -1.93
CA ARG A 23 -15.05 -24.73 -1.84
C ARG A 23 -15.49 -24.58 -0.38
N SER A 24 -15.53 -25.68 0.35
CA SER A 24 -15.83 -25.68 1.79
C SER A 24 -14.84 -24.81 2.57
N PHE A 25 -13.55 -24.90 2.25
CA PHE A 25 -12.51 -24.07 2.84
C PHE A 25 -12.71 -22.57 2.58
N PHE A 26 -12.98 -22.16 1.34
CA PHE A 26 -13.23 -20.76 0.99
C PHE A 26 -14.46 -20.20 1.71
N LEU A 27 -15.55 -20.97 1.79
CA LEU A 27 -16.75 -20.58 2.53
C LEU A 27 -16.48 -20.43 4.04
N ARG A 28 -15.67 -21.31 4.64
CA ARG A 28 -15.26 -21.19 6.05
C ARG A 28 -14.48 -19.91 6.33
N LEU A 29 -13.75 -19.40 5.34
CA LEU A 29 -13.03 -18.12 5.44
C LEU A 29 -13.92 -16.89 5.19
N GLY A 30 -15.18 -17.09 4.80
CA GLY A 30 -16.09 -16.01 4.43
C GLY A 30 -15.86 -15.45 3.03
N TYR A 31 -15.21 -16.22 2.16
CA TYR A 31 -14.98 -15.88 0.74
C TYR A 31 -16.08 -16.46 -0.14
N ASP A 32 -16.22 -15.90 -1.35
CA ASP A 32 -17.23 -16.28 -2.33
C ASP A 32 -16.59 -17.12 -3.45
N PRO A 33 -16.66 -18.46 -3.37
CA PRO A 33 -16.05 -19.32 -4.37
C PRO A 33 -16.92 -19.39 -5.63
N ILE A 34 -16.32 -19.18 -6.80
CA ILE A 34 -16.96 -19.29 -8.11
C ILE A 34 -16.53 -20.63 -8.73
N LEU A 35 -17.47 -21.57 -8.83
CA LEU A 35 -17.27 -22.88 -9.46
C LEU A 35 -18.31 -23.11 -10.57
N SER A 36 -17.87 -23.66 -11.70
CA SER A 36 -18.73 -23.92 -12.85
C SER A 36 -19.85 -24.93 -12.57
N GLU A 37 -19.62 -25.91 -11.68
CA GLU A 37 -20.61 -26.93 -11.31
C GLU A 37 -21.64 -26.47 -10.26
N TYR A 38 -21.41 -25.33 -9.58
CA TYR A 38 -22.26 -24.85 -8.48
C TYR A 38 -23.25 -23.74 -8.90
N SER A 39 -23.41 -23.51 -10.21
CA SER A 39 -24.25 -22.44 -10.77
C SER A 39 -23.80 -21.02 -10.40
N ASP A 40 -22.51 -20.85 -10.06
CA ASP A 40 -21.91 -19.55 -9.76
C ASP A 40 -21.56 -18.76 -11.04
N VAL A 41 -21.63 -19.43 -12.20
CA VAL A 41 -21.43 -18.85 -13.54
C VAL A 41 -22.78 -18.68 -14.23
N LEU A 42 -23.03 -17.52 -14.83
CA LEU A 42 -24.20 -17.30 -15.67
C LEU A 42 -24.04 -18.03 -17.02
N TYR A 43 -24.80 -19.10 -17.22
CA TYR A 43 -24.87 -19.80 -18.50
C TYR A 43 -25.95 -19.19 -19.39
N ASP A 44 -25.55 -18.29 -20.30
CA ASP A 44 -26.45 -17.73 -21.31
C ASP A 44 -26.81 -18.81 -22.36
N PRO A 45 -28.10 -19.14 -22.58
CA PRO A 45 -28.52 -20.10 -23.59
C PRO A 45 -28.10 -19.79 -25.02
N ARG A 46 -27.64 -18.55 -25.29
CA ARG A 46 -27.18 -18.08 -26.61
C ARG A 46 -25.69 -18.33 -26.86
N THR A 47 -24.91 -18.64 -25.83
CA THR A 47 -23.45 -18.79 -25.92
C THR A 47 -23.00 -20.17 -25.48
N HIS A 48 -21.82 -20.60 -25.94
CA HIS A 48 -21.23 -21.86 -25.47
C HIS A 48 -20.81 -21.75 -23.99
N THR A 49 -20.94 -22.83 -23.21
CA THR A 49 -20.61 -22.87 -21.78
C THR A 49 -19.18 -22.43 -21.47
N HIS A 50 -18.22 -22.85 -22.30
CA HIS A 50 -16.82 -22.39 -22.25
C HIS A 50 -16.70 -20.86 -22.30
N THR A 51 -17.48 -20.21 -23.18
CA THR A 51 -17.49 -18.75 -23.32
C THR A 51 -18.02 -18.09 -22.05
N SER A 52 -19.10 -18.63 -21.48
CA SER A 52 -19.65 -18.15 -20.20
C SER A 52 -18.64 -18.27 -19.04
N CYS A 53 -17.92 -19.38 -18.91
CA CYS A 53 -16.91 -19.54 -17.86
C CYS A 53 -15.79 -18.49 -17.97
N ILE A 54 -15.31 -18.24 -19.19
CA ILE A 54 -14.22 -17.27 -19.44
C ILE A 54 -14.67 -15.84 -19.17
N GLN A 55 -15.94 -15.51 -19.49
CA GLN A 55 -16.50 -14.19 -19.22
C GLN A 55 -16.63 -13.90 -17.72
N GLU A 56 -16.71 -14.92 -16.88
CA GLU A 56 -16.79 -14.75 -15.42
C GLU A 56 -15.41 -14.49 -14.77
N VAL A 57 -14.32 -14.95 -15.39
CA VAL A 57 -12.96 -14.84 -14.83
C VAL A 57 -12.58 -13.40 -14.43
N PRO A 58 -12.81 -12.35 -15.24
CA PRO A 58 -12.47 -10.98 -14.86
C PRO A 58 -13.26 -10.43 -13.67
N ASN A 59 -14.38 -11.05 -13.28
CA ASN A 59 -15.18 -10.62 -12.13
C ASN A 59 -14.66 -11.20 -10.80
N ALA A 60 -13.66 -12.08 -10.85
CA ALA A 60 -13.03 -12.64 -9.66
C ALA A 60 -11.91 -11.74 -9.14
N ASP A 61 -11.74 -11.72 -7.82
CA ASP A 61 -10.62 -11.02 -7.19
C ASP A 61 -9.33 -11.86 -7.24
N ILE A 62 -9.47 -13.18 -7.22
CA ILE A 62 -8.38 -14.15 -7.24
C ILE A 62 -8.77 -15.36 -8.09
N VAL A 63 -7.83 -15.89 -8.86
CA VAL A 63 -7.94 -17.21 -9.48
C VAL A 63 -7.05 -18.22 -8.75
N VAL A 64 -7.63 -19.34 -8.36
CA VAL A 64 -6.88 -20.52 -7.91
C VAL A 64 -7.01 -21.57 -8.99
N VAL A 65 -5.88 -22.03 -9.55
CA VAL A 65 -5.87 -23.08 -10.57
C VAL A 65 -5.23 -24.36 -10.04
N LEU A 66 -5.92 -25.49 -10.25
CA LEU A 66 -5.38 -26.83 -10.00
C LEU A 66 -5.11 -27.54 -11.33
N ILE A 67 -3.89 -28.01 -11.51
CA ILE A 67 -3.43 -28.74 -12.70
C ILE A 67 -3.23 -30.20 -12.31
N GLY A 68 -4.12 -31.06 -12.82
CA GLY A 68 -4.09 -32.50 -12.60
C GLY A 68 -3.65 -33.30 -13.82
N SER A 69 -3.96 -34.59 -13.79
CA SER A 69 -3.62 -35.58 -14.83
C SER A 69 -4.38 -35.40 -16.16
N ARG A 70 -5.51 -34.70 -16.12
CA ARG A 70 -6.41 -34.52 -17.25
C ARG A 70 -6.20 -33.17 -17.93
N PHE A 71 -6.23 -33.18 -19.25
CA PHE A 71 -6.17 -31.96 -20.06
C PHE A 71 -7.48 -31.14 -20.03
N GLY A 72 -8.62 -31.82 -19.98
CA GLY A 72 -9.95 -31.20 -20.05
C GLY A 72 -10.48 -31.03 -21.48
N GLY A 73 -11.54 -30.22 -21.60
CA GLY A 73 -12.16 -29.89 -22.89
C GLY A 73 -11.34 -28.87 -23.67
N ARG A 74 -11.26 -29.02 -25.00
CA ARG A 74 -10.62 -28.03 -25.87
C ARG A 74 -11.43 -26.74 -25.89
N ALA A 75 -10.73 -25.61 -25.89
CA ALA A 75 -11.36 -24.31 -26.02
C ALA A 75 -12.11 -24.18 -27.35
N VAL A 76 -13.22 -23.45 -27.34
CA VAL A 76 -13.98 -23.13 -28.56
C VAL A 76 -13.38 -21.88 -29.22
N PRO A 77 -13.45 -21.73 -30.56
CA PRO A 77 -12.90 -20.56 -31.27
C PRO A 77 -13.43 -19.22 -30.77
N GLU A 78 -14.72 -19.15 -30.42
CA GLU A 78 -15.34 -17.93 -29.87
C GLU A 78 -14.67 -17.47 -28.57
N ALA A 79 -14.36 -18.42 -27.69
CA ALA A 79 -13.69 -18.17 -26.42
C ALA A 79 -12.25 -17.65 -26.63
N LEU A 80 -11.54 -18.18 -27.63
CA LEU A 80 -10.18 -17.73 -27.98
C LEU A 80 -10.15 -16.27 -28.45
N GLY A 81 -11.19 -15.83 -29.17
CA GLY A 81 -11.32 -14.44 -29.62
C GLY A 81 -11.48 -13.41 -28.49
N SER A 82 -11.77 -13.85 -27.27
CA SER A 82 -11.93 -12.97 -26.10
C SER A 82 -10.63 -12.60 -25.39
N ILE A 83 -9.49 -13.14 -25.85
CA ILE A 83 -8.19 -13.01 -25.20
C ILE A 83 -7.21 -12.26 -26.10
N ASP A 84 -6.53 -11.28 -25.51
CA ASP A 84 -5.46 -10.55 -26.18
C ASP A 84 -4.14 -11.34 -26.12
N ILE A 85 -3.83 -12.05 -27.20
CA ILE A 85 -2.61 -12.86 -27.32
C ILE A 85 -1.36 -11.97 -27.34
N ASP A 86 -1.43 -10.76 -27.90
CA ASP A 86 -0.28 -9.85 -28.01
C ASP A 86 0.17 -9.36 -26.62
N ASN A 87 -0.78 -9.16 -25.72
CA ASN A 87 -0.51 -8.85 -24.32
C ASN A 87 0.14 -10.06 -23.62
N LEU A 88 -0.37 -11.26 -23.84
CA LEU A 88 0.13 -12.49 -23.21
C LEU A 88 1.55 -12.85 -23.65
N VAL A 89 1.93 -12.59 -24.89
CA VAL A 89 3.30 -12.83 -25.38
C VAL A 89 4.32 -12.00 -24.63
N LYS A 90 3.94 -10.80 -24.14
CA LYS A 90 4.83 -9.94 -23.34
C LYS A 90 4.88 -10.35 -21.86
N SER A 91 4.02 -11.27 -21.43
CA SER A 91 3.86 -11.64 -20.03
C SER A 91 4.75 -12.81 -19.57
N SER A 92 5.35 -13.55 -20.52
CA SER A 92 6.18 -14.75 -20.26
C SER A 92 7.39 -14.81 -21.19
N PHE A 93 8.49 -15.40 -20.70
CA PHE A 93 9.67 -15.68 -21.51
C PHE A 93 9.51 -16.92 -22.40
N ASP A 94 8.64 -17.86 -22.01
CA ASP A 94 8.27 -19.03 -22.80
C ASP A 94 6.80 -18.92 -23.21
N VAL A 95 6.56 -18.75 -24.51
CA VAL A 95 5.24 -18.60 -25.12
C VAL A 95 4.91 -19.77 -26.06
N THR A 96 5.64 -20.89 -25.93
CA THR A 96 5.43 -22.09 -26.75
C THR A 96 3.97 -22.54 -26.72
N VAL A 97 3.32 -22.44 -25.56
CA VAL A 97 1.90 -22.78 -25.39
C VAL A 97 0.95 -21.90 -26.22
N LEU A 98 1.35 -20.66 -26.55
CA LEU A 98 0.57 -19.69 -27.33
C LEU A 98 0.78 -19.85 -28.84
N SER A 99 1.68 -20.73 -29.29
CA SER A 99 1.92 -20.98 -30.71
C SER A 99 0.77 -21.74 -31.39
N GLU A 100 0.05 -22.56 -30.62
CA GLU A 100 -1.09 -23.36 -31.09
C GLU A 100 -2.33 -23.07 -30.21
N PRO A 101 -2.87 -21.83 -30.22
CA PRO A 101 -3.92 -21.41 -29.28
C PRO A 101 -5.21 -22.21 -29.43
N GLU A 102 -5.51 -22.72 -30.63
CA GLU A 102 -6.66 -23.59 -30.91
C GLU A 102 -6.62 -24.94 -30.16
N LYS A 103 -5.43 -25.33 -29.67
CA LYS A 103 -5.25 -26.59 -28.96
C LYS A 103 -5.32 -26.46 -27.45
N LEU A 104 -5.50 -25.24 -26.92
CA LEU A 104 -5.59 -24.98 -25.48
C LEU A 104 -6.85 -25.59 -24.87
N SER A 105 -6.77 -25.98 -23.60
CA SER A 105 -7.96 -26.39 -22.86
C SER A 105 -8.71 -25.18 -22.29
N ILE A 106 -9.97 -25.41 -21.92
CA ILE A 106 -10.78 -24.38 -21.25
C ILE A 106 -10.12 -23.87 -19.96
N THR A 107 -9.57 -24.75 -19.14
CA THR A 107 -8.86 -24.40 -17.89
C THR A 107 -7.63 -23.54 -18.16
N GLN A 108 -6.87 -23.86 -19.21
CA GLN A 108 -5.73 -23.03 -19.63
C GLN A 108 -6.21 -21.65 -20.06
N LEU A 109 -7.31 -21.60 -20.80
CA LEU A 109 -7.89 -20.36 -21.32
C LEU A 109 -8.45 -19.46 -20.20
N GLU A 110 -9.06 -20.04 -19.17
CA GLU A 110 -9.48 -19.32 -17.96
C GLU A 110 -8.29 -18.63 -17.28
N VAL A 111 -7.17 -19.34 -17.12
CA VAL A 111 -5.95 -18.75 -16.53
C VAL A 111 -5.36 -17.67 -17.43
N LEU A 112 -5.31 -17.88 -18.74
CA LEU A 112 -4.84 -16.85 -19.68
C LEU A 112 -5.73 -15.61 -19.62
N LYS A 113 -7.06 -15.77 -19.48
CA LYS A 113 -7.97 -14.64 -19.31
C LYS A 113 -7.75 -13.90 -18.00
N ALA A 114 -7.47 -14.61 -16.91
CA ALA A 114 -7.12 -14.01 -15.64
C ALA A 114 -5.85 -13.15 -15.74
N ILE A 115 -4.83 -13.66 -16.44
CA ILE A 115 -3.57 -12.95 -16.68
C ILE A 115 -3.78 -11.70 -17.52
N ASP A 116 -4.57 -11.81 -18.60
CA ASP A 116 -4.96 -10.68 -19.46
C ASP A 116 -5.71 -9.59 -18.66
N ALA A 117 -6.64 -10.00 -17.81
CA ALA A 117 -7.39 -9.11 -16.92
C ALA A 117 -6.61 -8.64 -15.68
N THR A 118 -5.32 -9.01 -15.53
CA THR A 118 -4.47 -8.71 -14.37
C THR A 118 -4.98 -9.24 -13.02
N VAL A 119 -5.85 -10.25 -13.04
CA VAL A 119 -6.31 -10.95 -11.85
C VAL A 119 -5.18 -11.87 -11.34
N PRO A 120 -4.84 -11.84 -10.03
CA PRO A 120 -3.80 -12.69 -9.48
C PRO A 120 -4.16 -14.18 -9.57
N VAL A 121 -3.18 -14.99 -10.00
CA VAL A 121 -3.33 -16.44 -10.19
C VAL A 121 -2.43 -17.18 -9.20
N PHE A 122 -3.01 -18.08 -8.42
CA PHE A 122 -2.30 -19.06 -7.59
C PHE A 122 -2.37 -20.43 -8.25
N ALA A 123 -1.23 -20.92 -8.74
CA ALA A 123 -1.16 -22.16 -9.50
C ALA A 123 -0.64 -23.33 -8.65
N PHE A 124 -1.41 -24.41 -8.66
CA PHE A 124 -1.10 -25.65 -7.96
C PHE A 124 -1.07 -26.81 -8.96
N VAL A 125 -0.04 -27.66 -8.88
CA VAL A 125 0.15 -28.82 -9.77
C VAL A 125 0.21 -30.09 -8.93
N ASP A 126 -0.48 -31.14 -9.34
CA ASP A 126 -0.37 -32.45 -8.69
C ASP A 126 1.10 -32.92 -8.70
N GLU A 127 1.61 -33.38 -7.57
CA GLU A 127 3.02 -33.76 -7.40
C GLU A 127 3.48 -34.80 -8.44
N LYS A 128 2.61 -35.74 -8.84
CA LYS A 128 2.93 -36.78 -9.83
C LYS A 128 3.08 -36.17 -11.22
N VAL A 129 2.19 -35.22 -11.56
CA VAL A 129 2.24 -34.48 -12.83
C VAL A 129 3.49 -33.60 -12.87
N MET A 130 3.84 -32.99 -11.74
CA MET A 130 5.05 -32.18 -11.63
C MET A 130 6.33 -33.02 -11.79
N HIS A 131 6.36 -34.24 -11.25
CA HIS A 131 7.49 -35.15 -11.43
C HIS A 131 7.67 -35.54 -12.90
N ASP A 132 6.59 -35.90 -13.59
CA ASP A 132 6.63 -36.23 -15.02
C ASP A 132 6.98 -34.99 -15.89
N HIS A 133 6.58 -33.80 -15.46
CA HIS A 133 6.98 -32.53 -16.08
C HIS A 133 8.50 -32.33 -16.03
N TYR A 134 9.16 -32.63 -14.90
CA TYR A 134 10.62 -32.57 -14.82
C TYR A 134 11.32 -33.56 -15.76
N VAL A 135 10.73 -34.75 -15.92
CA VAL A 135 11.23 -35.74 -16.90
C VAL A 135 11.07 -35.19 -18.32
N TYR A 136 9.91 -34.62 -18.65
CA TYR A 136 9.65 -33.98 -19.93
C TYR A 136 10.64 -32.85 -20.23
N GLN A 137 10.91 -31.97 -19.26
CA GLN A 137 11.84 -30.85 -19.42
C GLN A 137 13.26 -31.29 -19.80
N LYS A 138 13.74 -32.40 -19.22
CA LYS A 138 15.08 -32.93 -19.48
C LYS A 138 15.19 -33.73 -20.77
N ASN A 139 14.08 -34.20 -21.33
CA ASN A 139 14.03 -35.15 -22.43
C ASN A 139 13.12 -34.67 -23.57
N LYS A 140 13.09 -33.35 -23.84
CA LYS A 140 12.19 -32.74 -24.84
C LYS A 140 12.33 -33.35 -26.24
N ASP A 141 13.53 -33.80 -26.60
CA ASP A 141 13.90 -34.42 -27.87
C ASP A 141 13.29 -35.82 -28.08
N ILE A 142 13.06 -36.57 -27.01
CA ILE A 142 12.46 -37.92 -27.05
C ILE A 142 11.08 -37.99 -26.38
N ALA A 143 10.52 -36.85 -26.00
CA ALA A 143 9.26 -36.76 -25.25
C ALA A 143 8.09 -37.51 -25.92
N GLU A 144 8.01 -37.52 -27.25
CA GLU A 144 6.98 -38.25 -28.00
C GLU A 144 7.06 -39.78 -27.85
N LYS A 145 8.22 -40.30 -27.44
CA LYS A 145 8.46 -41.73 -27.21
C LYS A 145 8.28 -42.14 -25.75
N ILE A 146 8.13 -41.17 -24.85
CA ILE A 146 7.97 -41.39 -23.41
C ILE A 146 6.49 -41.44 -23.07
N LYS A 147 6.08 -42.50 -22.36
CA LYS A 147 4.75 -42.58 -21.77
C LYS A 147 4.82 -42.04 -20.34
N PHE A 148 4.16 -40.91 -20.10
CA PHE A 148 4.07 -40.26 -18.79
C PHE A 148 2.91 -40.88 -17.98
N PRO A 149 3.18 -41.66 -16.91
CA PRO A 149 2.14 -42.40 -16.19
C PRO A 149 1.14 -41.51 -15.44
N SER A 150 1.53 -40.28 -15.07
CA SER A 150 0.66 -39.35 -14.36
C SER A 150 -0.37 -38.67 -15.26
N ILE A 151 -0.25 -38.79 -16.60
CA ILE A 151 -1.14 -38.15 -17.56
C ILE A 151 -2.14 -39.18 -18.10
N GLU A 152 -3.43 -38.84 -18.10
CA GLU A 152 -4.48 -39.75 -18.55
C GLU A 152 -4.37 -40.07 -20.06
N LYS A 153 -4.19 -39.03 -20.89
CA LYS A 153 -4.07 -39.14 -22.35
C LYS A 153 -2.66 -38.73 -22.79
N PRO A 154 -1.81 -39.66 -23.25
CA PRO A 154 -0.42 -39.37 -23.62
C PRO A 154 -0.28 -38.21 -24.62
N GLU A 155 -1.21 -38.09 -25.58
CA GLU A 155 -1.19 -37.04 -26.60
C GLU A 155 -1.38 -35.63 -26.02
N SER A 156 -1.97 -35.56 -24.82
CA SER A 156 -2.22 -34.30 -24.13
C SER A 156 -1.07 -33.84 -23.22
N ALA A 157 -0.12 -34.73 -22.93
CA ALA A 157 0.98 -34.48 -22.00
C ALA A 157 1.79 -33.23 -22.39
N LYS A 158 2.12 -33.09 -23.69
CA LYS A 158 2.84 -31.93 -24.22
C LYS A 158 2.16 -30.60 -23.85
N TYR A 159 0.84 -30.52 -24.02
CA TYR A 159 0.10 -29.27 -23.79
C TYR A 159 -0.01 -28.94 -22.29
N ILE A 160 -0.12 -29.95 -21.42
CA ILE A 160 -0.12 -29.76 -19.96
C ILE A 160 1.27 -29.26 -19.52
N PHE A 161 2.34 -29.92 -19.98
CA PHE A 161 3.70 -29.59 -19.58
C PHE A 161 4.18 -28.25 -20.11
N GLU A 162 3.86 -27.90 -21.36
CA GLU A 162 4.20 -26.58 -21.89
C GLU A 162 3.39 -25.46 -21.23
N PHE A 163 2.19 -25.76 -20.73
CA PHE A 163 1.45 -24.80 -19.90
C PHE A 163 2.07 -24.61 -18.51
N ILE A 164 2.56 -25.67 -17.88
CA ILE A 164 3.32 -25.57 -16.63
C ILE A 164 4.61 -24.75 -16.85
N ASN A 165 5.32 -24.96 -17.97
CA ASN A 165 6.46 -24.12 -18.35
C ASN A 165 6.05 -22.65 -18.48
N PHE A 166 4.97 -22.37 -19.23
CA PHE A 166 4.45 -21.02 -19.39
C PHE A 166 4.23 -20.34 -18.04
N LEU A 167 3.60 -21.02 -17.07
CA LEU A 167 3.36 -20.46 -15.74
C LEU A 167 4.66 -20.17 -14.96
N HIS A 168 5.65 -21.07 -15.03
CA HIS A 168 6.95 -20.87 -14.37
C HIS A 168 7.78 -19.73 -14.96
N PHE A 169 7.67 -19.49 -16.27
CA PHE A 169 8.47 -18.50 -16.99
C PHE A 169 7.77 -17.14 -17.15
N ARG A 170 6.67 -16.90 -16.42
CA ARG A 170 6.02 -15.58 -16.37
C ARG A 170 6.93 -14.52 -15.76
N ASN A 171 6.78 -13.28 -16.22
CA ASN A 171 7.48 -12.11 -15.69
C ASN A 171 7.02 -11.74 -14.27
N LYS A 172 5.76 -12.04 -13.94
CA LYS A 172 5.10 -11.77 -12.64
C LYS A 172 4.15 -12.92 -12.32
N GLY A 173 4.00 -13.24 -11.03
CA GLY A 173 3.07 -14.30 -10.59
C GLY A 173 3.44 -15.68 -11.12
N ASN A 174 4.74 -15.98 -11.14
CA ASN A 174 5.31 -17.23 -11.69
C ASN A 174 5.50 -18.33 -10.63
N SER A 175 4.83 -18.19 -9.49
CA SER A 175 4.82 -19.20 -8.43
C SER A 175 3.90 -20.33 -8.84
N VAL A 176 4.48 -21.52 -9.03
CA VAL A 176 3.74 -22.77 -9.26
C VAL A 176 4.13 -23.72 -8.15
N ILE A 177 3.15 -24.21 -7.41
CA ILE A 177 3.34 -25.00 -6.20
C ILE A 177 2.86 -26.42 -6.43
N SER A 178 3.69 -27.42 -6.13
CA SER A 178 3.25 -28.80 -6.15
C SER A 178 2.41 -29.13 -4.91
N PHE A 179 1.36 -29.92 -5.07
CA PHE A 179 0.58 -30.43 -3.94
C PHE A 179 0.41 -31.95 -4.02
N SER A 180 0.42 -32.59 -2.85
CA SER A 180 0.15 -34.02 -2.69
C SER A 180 -1.20 -34.24 -2.01
N ARG A 181 -1.60 -33.30 -1.16
CA ARG A 181 -2.85 -33.28 -0.41
C ARG A 181 -3.48 -31.89 -0.48
N ILE A 182 -4.78 -31.82 -0.21
CA ILE A 182 -5.53 -30.55 -0.30
C ILE A 182 -5.16 -29.61 0.85
N GLU A 183 -4.77 -30.17 2.00
CA GLU A 183 -4.28 -29.39 3.14
C GLU A 183 -3.00 -28.60 2.79
N ASP A 184 -2.19 -29.09 1.84
CA ASP A 184 -1.01 -28.37 1.34
C ASP A 184 -1.43 -27.05 0.67
N ILE A 185 -2.51 -27.09 -0.13
CA ILE A 185 -3.10 -25.94 -0.81
C ILE A 185 -3.69 -24.97 0.22
N GLU A 186 -4.51 -25.47 1.16
CA GLU A 186 -5.13 -24.64 2.20
C GLU A 186 -4.06 -23.91 3.03
N SER A 187 -3.04 -24.62 3.50
CA SER A 187 -1.93 -24.07 4.28
C SER A 187 -1.13 -23.02 3.50
N HIS A 188 -0.90 -23.28 2.20
CA HIS A 188 -0.22 -22.33 1.34
C HIS A 188 -1.03 -21.04 1.16
N LEU A 189 -2.32 -21.16 0.82
CA LEU A 189 -3.20 -20.00 0.60
C LEU A 189 -3.34 -19.15 1.88
N LEU A 190 -3.53 -19.77 3.05
CA LEU A 190 -3.58 -19.05 4.33
C LEU A 190 -2.31 -18.23 4.58
N LYS A 191 -1.14 -18.82 4.34
CA LYS A 191 0.14 -18.11 4.53
C LYS A 191 0.31 -16.98 3.52
N GLN A 192 0.03 -17.21 2.24
CA GLN A 192 0.20 -16.19 1.20
C GLN A 192 -0.76 -15.02 1.40
N TRP A 193 -2.04 -15.30 1.66
CA TRP A 193 -3.03 -14.24 1.87
C TRP A 193 -2.82 -13.50 3.19
N GLY A 194 -2.40 -14.19 4.24
CA GLY A 194 -1.97 -13.55 5.49
C GLY A 194 -0.77 -12.62 5.28
N ALA A 195 0.21 -13.04 4.48
CA ALA A 195 1.36 -12.21 4.13
C ALA A 195 0.98 -11.00 3.26
N LEU A 196 0.07 -11.17 2.29
CA LEU A 196 -0.47 -10.07 1.50
C LEU A 196 -1.19 -9.05 2.38
N PHE A 197 -2.01 -9.51 3.33
CA PHE A 197 -2.70 -8.64 4.27
C PHE A 197 -1.72 -7.91 5.20
N GLN A 198 -0.71 -8.61 5.74
CA GLN A 198 0.34 -8.00 6.54
C GLN A 198 1.10 -6.92 5.75
N LYS A 199 1.40 -7.20 4.47
CA LYS A 199 2.07 -6.24 3.58
C LYS A 199 1.19 -5.01 3.35
N LEU A 200 -0.11 -5.19 3.09
CA LEU A 200 -1.05 -4.08 2.94
C LEU A 200 -1.12 -3.21 4.20
N LEU A 201 -1.22 -3.81 5.39
CA LEU A 201 -1.23 -3.08 6.66
C LEU A 201 0.08 -2.30 6.90
N ARG A 202 1.21 -2.86 6.47
CA ARG A 202 2.51 -2.18 6.55
C ARG A 202 2.58 -1.02 5.56
N GLU A 203 2.21 -1.24 4.31
CA GLU A 203 2.15 -0.20 3.27
C GLU A 203 1.23 0.95 3.71
N GLN A 204 0.08 0.66 4.30
CA GLN A 204 -0.83 1.69 4.83
C GLN A 204 -0.18 2.52 5.96
N ARG A 205 0.59 1.88 6.85
CA ARG A 205 1.31 2.57 7.93
C ARG A 205 2.43 3.44 7.37
N ASP A 206 3.20 2.89 6.45
CA ASP A 206 4.36 3.56 5.86
C ASP A 206 3.94 4.71 4.93
N HIS A 207 2.77 4.60 4.27
CA HIS A 207 2.21 5.65 3.42
C HIS A 207 2.00 6.97 4.17
N ALA A 208 1.59 6.92 5.45
CA ALA A 208 1.47 8.14 6.27
C ALA A 208 2.83 8.81 6.53
N HIS A 209 3.91 8.02 6.64
CA HIS A 209 5.27 8.53 6.78
C HIS A 209 5.84 9.04 5.45
N GLU A 210 5.58 8.34 4.35
CA GLU A 210 6.00 8.75 3.00
C GLU A 210 5.32 10.03 2.55
N ALA A 211 4.01 10.19 2.77
CA ALA A 211 3.30 11.43 2.47
C ALA A 211 3.90 12.64 3.20
N ARG A 212 4.32 12.46 4.46
CA ARG A 212 5.02 13.51 5.23
C ARG A 212 6.41 13.81 4.67
N ARG A 213 7.18 12.79 4.29
CA ARG A 213 8.50 12.98 3.64
C ARG A 213 8.38 13.69 2.31
N MET A 214 7.39 13.33 1.50
CA MET A 214 7.10 13.98 0.21
C MET A 214 6.79 15.47 0.41
N PHE A 215 6.03 15.81 1.46
CA PHE A 215 5.79 17.19 1.83
C PHE A 215 7.10 17.93 2.17
N THR A 216 7.96 17.36 3.00
CA THR A 216 9.27 17.96 3.33
C THR A 216 10.17 18.15 2.09
N ILE A 217 10.21 17.17 1.19
CA ILE A 217 10.97 17.27 -0.07
C ILE A 217 10.40 18.39 -0.95
N SER A 218 9.08 18.53 -1.02
CA SER A 218 8.43 19.58 -1.80
C SER A 218 8.79 20.98 -1.27
N GLU A 219 8.83 21.17 0.05
CA GLU A 219 9.30 22.43 0.63
C GLU A 219 10.77 22.70 0.29
N GLN A 220 11.65 21.69 0.35
CA GLN A 220 13.06 21.86 -0.04
C GLN A 220 13.22 22.24 -1.52
N ILE A 221 12.39 21.70 -2.42
CA ILE A 221 12.39 22.07 -3.84
C ILE A 221 11.99 23.54 -4.01
N GLU A 222 11.05 24.03 -3.22
CA GLU A 222 10.64 25.43 -3.25
C GLU A 222 11.73 26.37 -2.73
N ASP A 223 12.44 25.97 -1.67
CA ASP A 223 13.62 26.68 -1.17
C ASP A 223 14.71 26.75 -2.25
N ILE A 224 14.96 25.64 -2.97
CA ILE A 224 15.91 25.60 -4.09
C ILE A 224 15.45 26.50 -5.24
N LYS A 225 14.17 26.45 -5.62
CA LYS A 225 13.59 27.33 -6.65
C LYS A 225 13.81 28.79 -6.29
N THR A 226 13.56 29.15 -5.04
CA THR A 226 13.73 30.51 -4.56
C THR A 226 15.22 30.91 -4.53
N ALA A 227 16.12 29.98 -4.15
CA ALA A 227 17.56 30.20 -4.21
C ALA A 227 18.07 30.43 -5.64
N ILE A 228 17.52 29.72 -6.63
CA ILE A 228 17.83 29.93 -8.06
C ILE A 228 17.30 31.30 -8.54
N ILE A 229 16.11 31.71 -8.11
CA ILE A 229 15.60 33.05 -8.45
C ILE A 229 16.51 34.14 -7.86
N SER A 230 17.06 33.91 -6.66
CA SER A 230 17.99 34.84 -6.01
C SER A 230 19.32 35.04 -6.74
N THR A 231 19.74 34.11 -7.60
CA THR A 231 20.99 34.26 -8.38
C THR A 231 20.82 35.04 -9.68
N ILE A 232 19.58 35.26 -10.15
CA ILE A 232 19.27 35.89 -11.44
C ILE A 232 19.11 37.44 -11.31
N GLY A 233 18.89 37.98 -10.11
CA GLY A 233 18.65 39.41 -9.88
C GLY A 233 19.89 40.29 -9.58
N ASN A 234 19.67 41.60 -9.46
CA ASN A 234 20.58 42.66 -8.99
C ASN A 234 20.92 42.47 -7.50
N ALA A 235 22.06 42.97 -6.99
CA ALA A 235 22.53 42.73 -5.60
C ALA A 235 21.43 42.89 -4.52
N GLN A 236 20.67 44.00 -4.57
CA GLN A 236 19.57 44.26 -3.63
C GLN A 236 18.42 43.24 -3.74
N SER A 237 18.06 42.82 -4.95
CA SER A 237 17.06 41.77 -5.16
C SER A 237 17.54 40.38 -4.71
N ARG A 238 18.86 40.12 -4.74
CA ARG A 238 19.44 38.89 -4.18
C ARG A 238 19.33 38.87 -2.66
N ASP A 239 19.58 39.99 -2.01
CA ASP A 239 19.50 40.11 -0.55
C ASP A 239 18.05 39.98 -0.07
N VAL A 240 17.09 40.58 -0.77
CA VAL A 240 15.66 40.39 -0.49
C VAL A 240 15.25 38.92 -0.70
N ALA A 241 15.64 38.29 -1.81
CA ALA A 241 15.33 36.89 -2.06
C ALA A 241 15.96 35.94 -1.02
N ARG A 242 17.20 36.21 -0.59
CA ARG A 242 17.85 35.46 0.52
C ARG A 242 17.09 35.63 1.84
N SER A 243 16.62 36.84 2.13
CA SER A 243 15.77 37.10 3.29
C SER A 243 14.44 36.36 3.22
N VAL A 244 13.79 36.32 2.05
CA VAL A 244 12.55 35.56 1.85
C VAL A 244 12.74 34.07 2.19
N ILE A 245 13.84 33.46 1.74
CA ILE A 245 14.15 32.05 2.05
C ILE A 245 14.44 31.87 3.54
N LYS A 246 15.36 32.68 4.08
CA LYS A 246 15.82 32.55 5.46
C LYS A 246 14.68 32.72 6.46
N TYR A 247 13.79 33.68 6.23
CA TYR A 247 12.72 34.04 7.16
C TYR A 247 11.35 33.45 6.80
N ARG A 248 11.29 32.47 5.89
CA ARG A 248 10.03 31.79 5.50
C ARG A 248 9.34 31.15 6.71
N ARG A 249 10.07 30.33 7.47
CA ARG A 249 9.53 29.64 8.66
C ARG A 249 9.12 30.59 9.77
N LEU A 250 9.90 31.64 9.98
CA LEU A 250 9.56 32.74 10.89
C LEU A 250 8.25 33.41 10.46
N SER A 251 8.15 33.78 9.18
CA SER A 251 6.96 34.46 8.65
C SER A 251 5.71 33.57 8.71
N ASP A 252 5.86 32.27 8.43
CA ASP A 252 4.78 31.28 8.59
C ASP A 252 4.33 31.14 10.04
N PHE A 253 5.27 31.12 10.99
CA PHE A 253 4.99 31.08 12.41
C PHE A 253 4.23 32.34 12.85
N LEU A 254 4.72 33.52 12.48
CA LEU A 254 4.11 34.80 12.82
C LEU A 254 2.74 34.97 12.17
N SER A 255 2.55 34.55 10.92
CA SER A 255 1.24 34.55 10.23
C SER A 255 0.22 33.64 10.93
N GLY A 256 0.68 32.63 11.66
CA GLY A 256 -0.19 31.74 12.43
C GLY A 256 -0.64 32.31 13.77
N LEU A 257 -0.04 33.42 14.23
CA LEU A 257 -0.41 34.11 15.45
C LEU A 257 -1.38 35.24 15.15
N ASN A 258 -2.38 35.41 16.02
CA ASN A 258 -3.31 36.52 15.92
C ASN A 258 -2.74 37.74 16.67
N PHE A 259 -2.12 38.67 15.93
CA PHE A 259 -1.64 39.93 16.47
C PHE A 259 -2.74 41.01 16.43
N PRO A 260 -2.90 41.84 17.49
CA PRO A 260 -3.84 42.96 17.48
C PRO A 260 -3.49 44.04 16.44
N ASP A 261 -2.19 44.25 16.22
CA ASP A 261 -1.64 45.15 15.21
C ASP A 261 -0.43 44.48 14.56
N PHE A 262 -0.54 44.21 13.26
CA PHE A 262 0.50 43.52 12.52
C PHE A 262 1.75 44.38 12.27
N THR A 263 1.66 45.71 12.45
CA THR A 263 2.82 46.61 12.31
C THR A 263 3.93 46.33 13.33
N VAL A 264 3.60 45.64 14.43
CA VAL A 264 4.56 45.15 15.42
C VAL A 264 5.60 44.21 14.77
N VAL A 265 5.20 43.44 13.75
CA VAL A 265 6.10 42.51 13.04
C VAL A 265 7.00 43.24 12.04
N THR A 266 6.45 44.22 11.31
CA THR A 266 7.16 44.89 10.21
C THR A 266 8.02 46.08 10.66
N VAL A 267 7.58 46.82 11.68
CA VAL A 267 8.22 48.05 12.15
C VAL A 267 8.79 47.90 13.56
N GLY A 268 8.18 47.06 14.41
CA GLY A 268 8.56 46.90 15.81
C GLY A 268 10.01 46.45 16.04
N THR A 269 10.50 46.70 17.25
CA THR A 269 11.85 46.33 17.71
C THR A 269 11.83 45.47 18.97
N LEU A 270 10.69 44.85 19.26
CA LEU A 270 10.47 44.05 20.46
C LEU A 270 11.31 42.77 20.45
N GLY A 271 11.70 42.33 21.64
CA GLY A 271 12.27 40.99 21.82
C GLY A 271 11.25 39.89 21.49
N PHE A 272 11.73 38.66 21.29
CA PHE A 272 10.83 37.54 20.92
C PHE A 272 9.76 37.25 21.99
N ASP A 273 10.13 37.26 23.27
CA ASP A 273 9.19 37.01 24.37
C ASP A 273 8.14 38.13 24.50
N GLU A 274 8.56 39.38 24.30
CA GLU A 274 7.67 40.54 24.28
C GLU A 274 6.69 40.47 23.10
N LEU A 275 7.18 40.05 21.91
CA LEU A 275 6.35 39.82 20.73
C LEU A 275 5.28 38.75 21.01
N LEU A 276 5.65 37.61 21.61
CA LEU A 276 4.69 36.58 22.00
C LEU A 276 3.66 37.14 23.01
N GLY A 277 4.10 37.99 23.92
CA GLY A 277 3.23 38.73 24.84
C GLY A 277 2.17 39.58 24.12
N THR A 278 2.51 40.25 23.01
CA THR A 278 1.54 41.01 22.21
C THR A 278 0.47 40.13 21.53
N ALA A 279 0.80 38.87 21.22
CA ALA A 279 -0.15 37.86 20.75
C ALA A 279 -0.97 37.23 21.90
N GLY A 280 -0.76 37.67 23.14
CA GLY A 280 -1.45 37.18 24.34
C GLY A 280 -0.91 35.87 24.90
N ILE A 281 0.28 35.43 24.47
CA ILE A 281 0.95 34.22 24.95
C ILE A 281 1.72 34.54 26.23
N VAL A 282 1.53 33.71 27.26
CA VAL A 282 2.16 33.90 28.58
C VAL A 282 3.09 32.77 28.96
N LYS A 283 2.82 31.56 28.44
CA LYS A 283 3.61 30.37 28.75
C LYS A 283 3.83 29.53 27.51
N VAL A 284 4.96 28.84 27.49
CA VAL A 284 5.32 27.85 26.47
C VAL A 284 5.58 26.54 27.20
N ARG A 285 5.01 25.43 26.70
CA ARG A 285 5.20 24.11 27.30
C ARG A 285 5.27 23.03 26.24
N ASP A 286 6.21 22.11 26.38
CA ASP A 286 6.27 20.91 25.54
C ASP A 286 5.04 20.04 25.76
N ILE A 287 4.50 19.52 24.67
CA ILE A 287 3.44 18.52 24.67
C ILE A 287 4.12 17.18 24.39
N PRO A 288 4.10 16.23 25.34
CA PRO A 288 4.61 14.89 25.13
C PRO A 288 3.96 14.25 23.88
N ASP A 289 4.80 13.69 23.02
CA ASP A 289 4.36 13.03 21.80
C ASP A 289 5.36 11.95 21.40
N SER A 290 5.30 10.81 22.09
CA SER A 290 6.10 9.62 21.78
C SER A 290 5.84 9.02 20.38
N ARG A 291 4.80 9.45 19.66
CA ARG A 291 4.49 8.98 18.28
C ARG A 291 4.91 9.96 17.18
N GLY A 292 5.16 11.22 17.53
CA GLY A 292 5.52 12.30 16.60
C GLY A 292 7.03 12.47 16.46
N ALA A 293 7.56 12.30 15.24
CA ALA A 293 9.00 12.46 14.97
C ALA A 293 9.57 13.87 15.20
N PHE A 294 8.71 14.89 15.36
CA PHE A 294 9.10 16.30 15.38
C PHE A 294 8.76 17.05 16.67
N GLY A 295 8.19 16.39 17.69
CA GLY A 295 7.74 17.03 18.93
C GLY A 295 6.59 18.03 18.73
N ARG A 296 5.94 18.43 19.83
CA ARG A 296 4.86 19.42 19.84
C ARG A 296 5.03 20.39 21.00
N VAL A 297 4.64 21.65 20.80
CA VAL A 297 4.74 22.70 21.82
C VAL A 297 3.41 23.45 21.90
N ALA A 298 2.97 23.78 23.10
CA ALA A 298 1.83 24.66 23.36
C ALA A 298 2.29 26.08 23.67
N LEU A 299 1.73 27.06 22.96
CA LEU A 299 1.82 28.49 23.27
C LEU A 299 0.53 28.91 23.98
N ILE A 300 0.57 29.01 25.30
CA ILE A 300 -0.59 29.15 26.18
C ILE A 300 -0.93 30.62 26.40
N LYS A 301 -2.20 30.96 26.23
CA LYS A 301 -2.74 32.31 26.43
C LYS A 301 -3.23 32.52 27.86
N GLN A 302 -3.50 33.78 28.24
CA GLN A 302 -4.01 34.14 29.57
C GLN A 302 -5.34 33.45 29.93
N ASP A 303 -6.21 33.23 28.94
CA ASP A 303 -7.53 32.61 29.11
C ASP A 303 -7.47 31.07 29.21
N GLY A 304 -6.27 30.48 29.14
CA GLY A 304 -6.05 29.03 29.17
C GLY A 304 -6.19 28.35 27.80
N SER A 305 -6.66 29.06 26.76
CA SER A 305 -6.60 28.59 25.37
C SER A 305 -5.15 28.60 24.85
N PHE A 306 -4.85 27.88 23.78
CA PHE A 306 -3.46 27.77 23.31
C PHE A 306 -3.34 27.61 21.80
N TYR A 307 -2.15 27.92 21.28
CA TYR A 307 -1.75 27.50 19.95
C TYR A 307 -0.88 26.24 20.04
N GLU A 308 -1.27 25.20 19.33
CA GLU A 308 -0.49 23.98 19.16
C GLU A 308 0.50 24.17 18.01
N LEU A 309 1.79 24.31 18.35
CA LEU A 309 2.90 24.28 17.41
C LEU A 309 3.25 22.83 17.10
N ARG A 310 3.19 22.47 15.82
CA ARG A 310 3.42 21.10 15.34
C ARG A 310 4.89 20.70 15.23
N MET A 311 5.78 21.46 15.87
CA MET A 311 7.24 21.33 15.83
C MET A 311 7.79 21.40 17.26
N SER A 312 9.04 20.95 17.44
CA SER A 312 9.71 20.88 18.74
C SER A 312 10.10 22.23 19.33
N GLN A 313 10.44 22.24 20.61
CA GLN A 313 11.03 23.39 21.31
C GLN A 313 12.31 23.91 20.63
N GLU A 314 13.10 23.01 20.01
CA GLU A 314 14.28 23.41 19.23
C GLU A 314 13.91 24.27 18.02
N PHE A 315 12.82 23.94 17.33
CA PHE A 315 12.31 24.76 16.23
C PHE A 315 11.92 26.15 16.73
N LEU A 316 11.18 26.23 17.84
CA LEU A 316 10.80 27.53 18.43
C LEU A 316 12.02 28.37 18.81
N SER A 317 13.07 27.73 19.34
CA SER A 317 14.34 28.40 19.64
C SER A 317 15.02 28.95 18.38
N ARG A 318 14.97 28.22 17.25
CA ARG A 318 15.48 28.72 15.96
C ARG A 318 14.66 29.90 15.46
N VAL A 319 13.33 29.85 15.58
CA VAL A 319 12.44 30.97 15.23
C VAL A 319 12.79 32.22 16.04
N ALA A 320 13.11 32.08 17.33
CA ALA A 320 13.55 33.21 18.17
C ALA A 320 14.87 33.83 17.69
N ILE A 321 15.84 33.01 17.28
CA ILE A 321 17.12 33.46 16.70
C ILE A 321 16.89 34.17 15.36
N ASP A 322 16.02 33.62 14.52
CA ASP A 322 15.65 34.22 13.24
C ASP A 322 14.95 35.56 13.46
N TRP A 323 14.06 35.67 14.46
CA TRP A 323 13.41 36.93 14.83
C TRP A 323 14.43 38.00 15.24
N ALA A 324 15.36 37.66 16.12
CA ALA A 324 16.43 38.58 16.53
C ALA A 324 17.29 39.04 15.33
N SER A 325 17.50 38.15 14.36
CA SER A 325 18.17 38.50 13.11
C SER A 325 17.28 39.34 12.18
N PHE A 326 15.97 39.13 12.19
CA PHE A 326 15.00 39.77 11.29
C PHE A 326 14.77 41.24 11.66
N ILE A 327 14.68 41.56 12.96
CA ILE A 327 14.47 42.94 13.43
C ILE A 327 15.63 43.89 13.10
N THR A 328 16.81 43.36 12.78
CA THR A 328 17.96 44.17 12.35
C THR A 328 17.85 44.65 10.90
N LEU A 329 16.91 44.09 10.12
CA LEU A 329 16.61 44.53 8.76
C LEU A 329 15.79 45.83 8.78
N THR A 330 15.92 46.63 7.71
CA THR A 330 15.11 47.85 7.58
C THR A 330 13.62 47.50 7.48
N PRO A 331 12.71 48.35 7.99
CA PRO A 331 11.26 48.10 7.93
C PRO A 331 10.75 47.81 6.51
N GLU A 332 11.31 48.48 5.50
CA GLU A 332 10.94 48.28 4.09
C GLU A 332 11.27 46.85 3.62
N ILE A 333 12.45 46.33 3.97
CA ILE A 333 12.84 44.96 3.62
C ILE A 333 11.96 43.94 4.36
N ARG A 334 11.67 44.20 5.65
CA ARG A 334 10.81 43.32 6.45
C ARG A 334 9.41 43.20 5.85
N GLN A 335 8.84 44.32 5.42
CA GLN A 335 7.53 44.35 4.76
C GLN A 335 7.54 43.57 3.44
N ILE A 336 8.52 43.82 2.57
CA ILE A 336 8.65 43.12 1.28
C ILE A 336 8.80 41.60 1.48
N VAL A 337 9.60 41.18 2.46
CA VAL A 337 9.81 39.75 2.76
C VAL A 337 8.49 39.10 3.18
N PHE A 338 7.74 39.74 4.06
CA PHE A 338 6.50 39.19 4.58
C PHE A 338 5.39 39.14 3.53
N GLU A 339 5.24 40.19 2.73
CA GLU A 339 4.29 40.25 1.60
C GLU A 339 4.62 39.16 0.57
N ALA A 340 5.90 39.01 0.19
CA ALA A 340 6.32 37.98 -0.77
C ALA A 340 6.00 36.54 -0.29
N ILE A 341 6.16 36.26 1.01
CA ILE A 341 5.86 34.93 1.58
C ILE A 341 4.34 34.72 1.66
N SER A 342 3.58 35.76 1.99
CA SER A 342 2.11 35.70 2.05
C SER A 342 1.50 35.47 0.66
N ASP A 343 2.04 36.11 -0.38
CA ASP A 343 1.57 36.01 -1.77
C ASP A 343 1.88 34.65 -2.41
N MET A 344 2.95 33.96 -1.96
CA MET A 344 3.28 32.61 -2.45
C MET A 344 2.22 31.57 -2.07
N GLY A 345 1.38 31.85 -1.07
CA GLY A 345 0.36 30.94 -0.58
C GLY A 345 0.95 29.78 0.23
N ARG A 346 0.27 29.38 1.32
CA ARG A 346 0.73 28.29 2.18
C ARG A 346 0.44 26.93 1.53
N MET A 347 1.48 26.16 1.23
CA MET A 347 1.33 24.73 0.93
C MET A 347 1.26 23.92 2.23
N GLY A 348 0.16 23.19 2.43
CA GLY A 348 -0.02 22.28 3.55
C GLY A 348 -0.55 22.92 4.84
N PRO A 349 -0.66 22.12 5.91
CA PRO A 349 -1.20 22.59 7.19
C PRO A 349 -0.26 23.59 7.86
N GLY A 350 -0.83 24.64 8.46
CA GLY A 350 -0.05 25.65 9.19
C GLY A 350 0.75 25.10 10.37
N LEU A 351 1.86 25.78 10.68
CA LEU A 351 2.73 25.47 11.82
C LEU A 351 1.98 25.53 13.16
N LEU A 352 1.07 26.50 13.27
CA LEU A 352 0.25 26.74 14.45
C LEU A 352 -1.20 26.33 14.18
N ARG A 353 -1.81 25.67 15.18
CA ARG A 353 -3.24 25.39 15.23
C ARG A 353 -3.82 26.00 16.50
N TYR A 354 -4.77 26.93 16.36
CA TYR A 354 -5.48 27.46 17.53
C TYR A 354 -6.42 26.41 18.13
N ARG A 355 -6.43 26.32 19.46
CA ARG A 355 -7.29 25.46 20.26
C ARG A 355 -7.97 26.31 21.32
N SER A 356 -9.30 26.32 21.31
CA SER A 356 -10.12 27.05 22.29
C SER A 356 -10.29 26.30 23.61
N GLU A 357 -9.92 25.03 23.68
CA GLU A 357 -9.97 24.21 24.89
C GLU A 357 -8.86 24.60 25.88
N SER A 358 -9.10 24.34 27.17
CA SER A 358 -8.11 24.60 28.23
C SER A 358 -6.90 23.69 28.05
N PHE A 359 -5.71 24.28 28.01
CA PHE A 359 -4.46 23.55 27.86
C PHE A 359 -4.27 22.46 28.93
N GLU A 360 -4.61 22.73 30.20
CA GLU A 360 -4.40 21.76 31.29
C GLU A 360 -5.27 20.51 31.12
N VAL A 361 -6.51 20.67 30.61
CA VAL A 361 -7.40 19.54 30.31
C VAL A 361 -6.85 18.72 29.14
N TYR A 362 -6.45 19.41 28.07
CA TYR A 362 -5.85 18.76 26.90
C TYR A 362 -4.55 18.03 27.26
N PHE A 363 -3.71 18.63 28.09
CA PHE A 363 -2.42 18.07 28.51
C PHE A 363 -2.59 16.81 29.35
N ALA A 364 -3.54 16.81 30.30
CA ALA A 364 -3.87 15.63 31.09
C ALA A 364 -4.34 14.46 30.21
N GLU A 365 -5.21 14.72 29.22
CA GLU A 365 -5.64 13.68 28.28
C GLU A 365 -4.50 13.12 27.41
N GLN A 366 -3.50 13.93 27.08
CA GLN A 366 -2.35 13.45 26.31
C GLN A 366 -1.44 12.57 27.17
N LEU A 367 -1.22 12.93 28.43
CA LEU A 367 -0.46 12.11 29.38
C LEU A 367 -1.13 10.75 29.60
N GLU A 368 -2.45 10.71 29.82
CA GLU A 368 -3.18 9.44 29.97
C GLU A 368 -3.05 8.55 28.72
N LYS A 369 -3.06 9.13 27.53
CA LYS A 369 -2.89 8.39 26.26
C LYS A 369 -1.46 7.87 26.07
N GLU A 370 -0.49 8.56 26.63
CA GLU A 370 0.93 8.17 26.57
C GLU A 370 1.22 7.07 27.58
N ASP A 371 0.77 7.21 28.84
CA ASP A 371 0.86 6.18 29.87
C ASP A 371 0.16 4.88 29.45
N ALA A 372 -1.01 4.98 28.78
CA ALA A 372 -1.69 3.80 28.23
C ALA A 372 -0.94 3.12 27.08
N SER A 373 0.06 3.80 26.49
CA SER A 373 0.89 3.27 25.40
C SER A 373 2.27 2.77 25.86
N GLU A 374 2.70 3.13 27.06
CA GLU A 374 3.86 2.54 27.74
C GLU A 374 3.48 1.19 28.35
N VAL A 375 3.54 0.13 27.56
CA VAL A 375 3.41 -1.23 28.08
C VAL A 375 4.65 -1.56 28.92
N SER A 376 4.47 -1.77 30.22
CA SER A 376 5.54 -2.22 31.10
C SER A 376 6.00 -3.64 30.72
N ILE A 377 7.31 -3.88 30.76
CA ILE A 377 7.89 -5.23 30.57
C ILE A 377 7.29 -6.24 31.55
N SER A 378 6.84 -5.80 32.74
CA SER A 378 6.16 -6.67 33.71
C SER A 378 4.79 -7.18 33.24
N ASP A 379 4.11 -6.41 32.40
CA ASP A 379 2.78 -6.76 31.87
C ASP A 379 2.89 -7.74 30.70
N LEU A 380 4.05 -7.78 30.03
CA LEU A 380 4.38 -8.78 29.00
C LEU A 380 4.83 -10.13 29.57
N ILE A 381 5.20 -10.19 30.86
CA ILE A 381 5.72 -11.39 31.52
C ILE A 381 4.62 -12.14 32.30
N ARG A 382 3.45 -11.53 32.53
CA ARG A 382 2.32 -12.19 33.19
C ARG A 382 1.39 -12.86 32.19
N ASP A 383 1.84 -13.96 31.62
CA ASP A 383 0.97 -15.00 31.06
C ASP A 383 1.68 -16.36 31.19
N GLU A 384 1.78 -16.86 32.42
CA GLU A 384 1.83 -18.31 32.64
C GLU A 384 0.45 -18.77 33.12
N PRO A 385 -0.18 -19.76 32.46
CA PRO A 385 -1.45 -20.28 32.90
C PRO A 385 -1.23 -21.05 34.20
N THR A 386 -1.76 -20.54 35.29
CA THR A 386 -1.90 -21.31 36.53
C THR A 386 -2.89 -22.43 36.24
N GLN A 387 -2.37 -23.63 35.95
CA GLN A 387 -3.16 -24.86 36.03
C GLN A 387 -3.64 -25.02 37.47
N GLN A 388 -4.91 -24.67 37.71
CA GLN A 388 -5.63 -25.16 38.87
C GLN A 388 -5.91 -26.65 38.64
N GLY A 389 -5.12 -27.49 39.29
CA GLY A 389 -5.56 -28.82 39.67
C GLY A 389 -6.42 -28.73 40.93
N GLY A 390 -7.48 -29.55 40.97
CA GLY A 390 -8.03 -30.07 42.23
C GLY A 390 -9.47 -29.70 42.56
N GLU A 391 -10.29 -30.76 42.54
CA GLU A 391 -11.43 -31.08 43.42
C GLU A 391 -12.85 -30.86 42.89
N GLY A 392 -13.58 -31.99 42.78
CA GLY A 392 -15.00 -32.12 42.45
C GLY A 392 -15.31 -33.41 41.72
#